data_AF-A0AAN6P6T4-F1
#
_entry.id   AF-A0AAN6P6T4-F1
#
_cell.length_a   1.000
_cell.length_b   1.000
_cell.length_c   1.000
_cell.angle_alpha   90.00
_cell.angle_beta   90.00
_cell.angle_gamma   90.00
#
_symmetry.space_group_name_H-M   'P 1'
#
loop_
_entity.id
_entity.type
_entity.pdbx_description
1 polymer ?
#
loop_
_entity_poly.entity_id
_entity_poly.type
_entity_poly.pdbx_seq_one_letter_code
_entity_poly.pdbx_strand_id
1 'polypeptide(L)'
;MSRYLAPSTKKQPSTTLTSWAPFGVEAIMPLGFFALSLASRSWLALVNKYVPEPYLDEVFHIPQAQTYCEGRFWDWDDKITTPPGLYLPSVAYHKFRRLSECTPSSLRSTNVLATLLTALLAAQCRHLIEVRAAERAGKQGSGSVSFNAYYTGLNIALFPVIFFFSALYYTDVLSTSVVLAAYRHHLLRVGTQLPGLVNGLWTVVMGVAALFMRQTNIFWVVVYMGGLEVAHVLRSVKPGAQVYFKLHDPPLNQSGLEDWLFCGLTIAVTALCNPVRVLRQIWPHITILALFAGFVAWNGGVVLGDKSNHIATIHLAQMLYIWPLFAFFSAPLLIPSILSAITNPSQYLQSLLSLTSKRAVLFSAPYTLLTILLSLAIVQYNTIIHPFTLADNRHYMFYIFRHTILRSPAIRLSLVAVYTAGRWLVWDQLAGTSHATTPAPPTPNTTTPEPNPKADTPEGGKPETDTLLPFLDASPTSKQASSSPPPTSTALLWLLTTALSLITAPLVEPRYFILPWVFYRLLVPAWCVSDTTFLAGSEAKGRRGWLWTVRRKVDVRLVLETVWFVGINVGTMYMFLWRGFYWRGEDGGVVDGGR
;
A
#
# COMPACT_ATOMS: atom_id res chain seq x y z
N MET A 1 42.42 59.53 -14.62
CA MET A 1 43.03 58.25 -15.03
C MET A 1 43.59 57.59 -13.77
N SER A 2 42.86 56.61 -13.26
CA SER A 2 43.01 56.01 -11.92
C SER A 2 44.25 55.10 -11.84
N ARG A 3 45.11 55.32 -10.85
CA ARG A 3 46.05 54.32 -10.31
C ARG A 3 45.77 54.21 -8.81
N TYR A 4 45.19 53.09 -8.39
CA TYR A 4 45.09 52.73 -6.98
C TYR A 4 46.24 51.79 -6.62
N LEU A 5 47.02 52.22 -5.65
CA LEU A 5 47.97 51.44 -4.87
C LEU A 5 47.22 50.61 -3.82
N ALA A 6 47.69 49.38 -3.60
CA ALA A 6 47.40 48.56 -2.40
C ALA A 6 48.04 49.22 -1.15
N PRO A 7 47.76 48.84 0.13
CA PRO A 7 47.93 47.45 0.61
C PRO A 7 47.07 47.01 1.83
N SER A 8 47.31 45.76 2.25
CA SER A 8 47.14 45.21 3.60
C SER A 8 45.75 44.80 4.08
N THR A 9 45.50 43.48 4.15
CA THR A 9 44.75 42.88 5.25
C THR A 9 45.39 41.58 5.75
N LYS A 10 45.34 41.45 7.08
CA LYS A 10 46.05 40.51 7.95
C LYS A 10 45.61 39.06 7.77
N LYS A 11 46.57 38.14 7.93
CA LYS A 11 46.32 36.76 8.37
C LYS A 11 45.65 36.78 9.75
N GLN A 12 44.51 36.08 9.90
CA GLN A 12 44.03 35.55 11.18
C GLN A 12 43.60 34.08 10.98
N PRO A 13 43.68 33.25 12.03
CA PRO A 13 43.99 31.84 11.93
C PRO A 13 42.78 30.96 11.61
N SER A 14 43.07 29.83 10.96
CA SER A 14 42.16 28.69 10.82
C SER A 14 41.82 28.12 12.20
N THR A 15 40.68 28.51 12.76
CA THR A 15 40.02 27.75 13.82
C THR A 15 39.33 26.55 13.18
N THR A 16 40.02 25.41 13.22
CA THR A 16 39.43 24.07 13.08
C THR A 16 38.44 23.86 14.22
N LEU A 17 37.21 24.34 14.07
CA LEU A 17 36.07 23.82 14.80
C LEU A 17 35.54 22.64 13.99
N THR A 18 35.91 21.44 14.44
CA THR A 18 35.25 20.18 14.11
C THR A 18 33.76 20.29 14.45
N SER A 19 32.98 20.85 13.52
CA SER A 19 31.53 20.72 13.56
C SER A 19 31.21 19.27 13.23
N TRP A 20 30.68 18.55 14.21
CA TRP A 20 30.02 17.27 13.98
C TRP A 20 28.91 17.51 12.97
N ALA A 21 29.17 17.17 11.70
CA ALA A 21 28.16 17.22 10.66
C ALA A 21 27.05 16.23 11.06
N PRO A 22 25.79 16.67 11.20
CA PRO A 22 24.71 15.75 11.51
C PRO A 22 24.56 14.79 10.32
N PHE A 23 24.63 13.48 10.60
CA PHE A 23 24.44 12.40 9.63
C PHE A 23 23.21 12.69 8.74
N GLY A 24 23.47 13.05 7.48
CA GLY A 24 22.44 13.48 6.53
C GLY A 24 21.54 12.34 6.07
N VAL A 25 20.34 12.70 5.64
CA VAL A 25 19.31 11.77 5.12
C VAL A 25 19.81 10.89 3.97
N GLU A 26 20.85 11.32 3.26
CA GLU A 26 21.54 10.53 2.24
C GLU A 26 22.22 9.26 2.78
N ALA A 27 22.66 9.26 4.05
CA ALA A 27 23.16 8.06 4.72
C ALA A 27 22.03 7.15 5.22
N ILE A 28 20.86 7.72 5.51
CA ILE A 28 19.71 7.00 6.11
C ILE A 28 19.09 6.02 5.09
N MET A 29 19.02 6.39 3.81
CA MET A 29 18.41 5.54 2.79
C MET A 29 19.22 4.25 2.51
N PRO A 30 20.52 4.31 2.21
CA PRO A 30 21.35 3.11 2.08
C PRO A 30 21.38 2.28 3.38
N LEU A 31 21.40 2.94 4.54
CA LEU A 31 21.43 2.25 5.84
C LEU A 31 20.16 1.43 6.09
N GLY A 32 18.97 1.93 5.75
CA GLY A 32 17.74 1.17 5.95
C GLY A 32 17.59 -0.01 4.99
N PHE A 33 17.99 0.14 3.71
CA PHE A 33 18.06 -1.01 2.79
C PHE A 33 19.09 -2.04 3.22
N PHE A 34 20.24 -1.60 3.73
CA PHE A 34 21.25 -2.47 4.32
C PHE A 34 20.71 -3.20 5.55
N ALA A 35 20.03 -2.49 6.46
CA ALA A 35 19.41 -3.07 7.64
C ALA A 35 18.32 -4.10 7.26
N LEU A 36 17.48 -3.79 6.27
CA LEU A 36 16.49 -4.75 5.74
C LEU A 36 17.18 -6.00 5.18
N SER A 37 18.26 -5.85 4.41
CA SER A 37 19.02 -6.97 3.87
C SER A 37 19.63 -7.83 4.98
N LEU A 38 20.24 -7.19 5.99
CA LEU A 38 20.79 -7.88 7.14
C LEU A 38 19.70 -8.62 7.92
N ALA A 39 18.55 -7.99 8.15
CA ALA A 39 17.42 -8.57 8.86
C ALA A 39 16.83 -9.77 8.11
N SER A 40 16.57 -9.66 6.80
CA SER A 40 16.06 -10.77 5.97
C SER A 40 17.05 -11.94 5.91
N ARG A 41 18.36 -11.68 5.80
CA ARG A 41 19.38 -12.73 5.82
C ARG A 41 19.50 -13.40 7.18
N SER A 42 19.41 -12.63 8.26
CA SER A 42 19.44 -13.14 9.63
C SER A 42 18.21 -14.02 9.90
N TRP A 43 17.03 -13.57 9.43
CA TRP A 43 15.81 -14.35 9.51
C TRP A 43 15.93 -15.68 8.75
N LEU A 44 16.40 -15.65 7.50
CA LEU A 44 16.67 -16.85 6.71
C LEU A 44 17.65 -17.80 7.41
N ALA A 45 18.73 -17.27 7.99
CA ALA A 45 19.72 -18.08 8.70
C ALA A 45 19.11 -18.78 9.92
N LEU A 46 18.23 -18.10 10.67
CA LEU A 46 17.52 -18.70 11.80
C LEU A 46 16.54 -19.79 11.34
N VAL A 47 15.75 -19.53 10.29
CA VAL A 47 14.81 -20.52 9.74
C VAL A 47 15.57 -21.75 9.24
N ASN A 48 16.66 -21.58 8.49
CA ASN A 48 17.45 -22.72 8.01
C ASN A 48 18.09 -23.53 9.15
N LYS A 49 18.40 -22.88 10.29
CA LYS A 49 18.99 -23.55 11.44
C LYS A 49 17.96 -24.34 12.27
N TYR A 50 16.80 -23.76 12.51
CA TYR A 50 15.80 -24.31 13.44
C TYR A 50 14.63 -25.01 12.74
N VAL A 51 14.37 -24.70 11.47
CA VAL A 51 13.34 -25.31 10.61
C VAL A 51 13.97 -25.71 9.26
N PRO A 52 14.92 -26.68 9.27
CA PRO A 52 15.64 -27.08 8.06
C PRO A 52 14.74 -27.79 7.04
N GLU A 53 13.73 -28.51 7.52
CA GLU A 53 12.80 -29.25 6.68
C GLU A 53 11.75 -28.31 6.03
N PRO A 54 11.19 -28.69 4.85
CA PRO A 54 10.11 -27.95 4.22
C PRO A 54 8.91 -27.77 5.15
N TYR A 55 8.48 -26.52 5.36
CA TYR A 55 7.35 -26.15 6.21
C TYR A 55 6.06 -25.91 5.41
N LEU A 56 4.96 -26.56 5.81
CA LEU A 56 3.62 -26.42 5.20
C LEU A 56 3.67 -26.58 3.66
N ASP A 57 3.36 -25.53 2.90
CA ASP A 57 3.27 -25.58 1.44
C ASP A 57 4.64 -25.80 0.77
N GLU A 58 5.75 -25.57 1.50
CA GLU A 58 7.09 -25.89 1.00
C GLU A 58 7.27 -27.38 0.70
N VAL A 59 6.51 -28.26 1.37
CA VAL A 59 6.53 -29.72 1.13
C VAL A 59 6.17 -30.03 -0.33
N PHE A 60 5.35 -29.20 -0.97
CA PHE A 60 5.02 -29.34 -2.40
C PHE A 60 5.93 -28.47 -3.27
N HIS A 61 6.20 -27.22 -2.86
CA HIS A 61 6.93 -26.26 -3.68
C HIS A 61 8.42 -26.57 -3.84
N ILE A 62 9.10 -27.08 -2.79
CA ILE A 62 10.53 -27.35 -2.83
C ILE A 62 10.86 -28.54 -3.75
N PRO A 63 10.22 -29.72 -3.60
CA PRO A 63 10.47 -30.85 -4.50
C PRO A 63 10.15 -30.51 -5.97
N GLN A 64 9.08 -29.76 -6.23
CA GLN A 64 8.75 -29.32 -7.58
C GLN A 64 9.85 -28.42 -8.18
N ALA A 65 10.41 -27.49 -7.39
CA ALA A 65 11.51 -26.64 -7.85
C ALA A 65 12.80 -27.45 -8.10
N GLN A 66 13.10 -28.45 -7.28
CA GLN A 66 14.24 -29.35 -7.46
C GLN A 66 14.14 -30.14 -8.77
N THR A 67 12.95 -30.67 -9.09
CA THR A 67 12.67 -31.33 -10.37
C THR A 67 12.96 -30.42 -11.58
N TYR A 68 12.60 -29.14 -11.49
CA TYR A 68 12.93 -28.16 -12.54
C TYR A 68 14.43 -27.82 -12.59
N CYS A 69 15.13 -27.82 -11.45
CA CYS A 69 16.58 -27.65 -11.41
C CYS A 69 17.31 -28.78 -12.15
N GLU A 70 16.78 -30.00 -12.09
CA GLU A 70 17.27 -31.18 -12.82
C GLU A 70 16.91 -31.15 -14.32
N GLY A 71 16.22 -30.12 -14.79
CA GLY A 71 15.84 -29.92 -16.19
C GLY A 71 14.55 -30.63 -16.61
N ARG A 72 13.85 -31.29 -15.68
CA ARG A 72 12.57 -31.93 -15.94
C ARG A 72 11.41 -30.93 -15.82
N PHE A 73 11.28 -30.06 -16.82
CA PHE A 73 10.23 -29.02 -16.84
C PHE A 73 8.81 -29.56 -17.11
N TRP A 74 8.69 -30.83 -17.53
CA TRP A 74 7.42 -31.45 -17.89
C TRP A 74 6.77 -32.23 -16.74
N ASP A 75 7.50 -32.45 -15.63
CA ASP A 75 6.99 -33.12 -14.45
C ASP A 75 6.27 -32.10 -13.56
N TRP A 76 5.04 -32.40 -13.13
CA TRP A 76 4.21 -31.52 -12.32
C TRP A 76 3.52 -32.28 -11.19
N ASP A 77 3.57 -31.74 -9.97
CA ASP A 77 2.81 -32.22 -8.82
C ASP A 77 1.38 -31.67 -8.86
N ASP A 78 0.41 -32.57 -8.99
CA ASP A 78 -1.02 -32.28 -9.06
C ASP A 78 -1.60 -31.65 -7.78
N LYS A 79 -0.86 -31.63 -6.67
CA LYS A 79 -1.24 -30.90 -5.45
C LYS A 79 -0.99 -29.40 -5.55
N ILE A 80 -0.20 -28.96 -6.52
CA ILE A 80 0.16 -27.55 -6.68
C ILE A 80 -0.92 -26.83 -7.49
N THR A 81 -1.56 -25.87 -6.83
CA THR A 81 -2.68 -25.11 -7.39
C THR A 81 -2.29 -23.81 -8.07
N THR A 82 -1.04 -23.37 -7.87
CA THR A 82 -0.48 -22.14 -8.45
C THR A 82 0.40 -22.44 -9.67
N PRO A 83 0.55 -21.50 -10.64
CA PRO A 83 1.40 -21.75 -11.80
C PRO A 83 2.90 -21.67 -11.45
N PRO A 84 3.81 -22.09 -12.37
CA PRO A 84 5.24 -22.28 -12.08
C PRO A 84 6.06 -21.00 -11.88
N GLY A 85 5.43 -19.83 -11.72
CA GLY A 85 6.10 -18.53 -11.70
C GLY A 85 7.12 -18.35 -10.58
N LEU A 86 7.04 -19.10 -9.49
CA LEU A 86 8.07 -19.10 -8.45
C LEU A 86 9.31 -19.91 -8.87
N TYR A 87 9.12 -21.04 -9.55
CA TYR A 87 10.20 -21.98 -9.84
C TYR A 87 11.10 -21.46 -10.95
N LEU A 88 10.55 -20.86 -12.00
CA LEU A 88 11.32 -20.41 -13.16
C LEU A 88 12.39 -19.37 -12.77
N PRO A 89 12.08 -18.30 -12.00
CA PRO A 89 13.08 -17.34 -11.53
C PRO A 89 14.09 -17.96 -10.56
N SER A 90 13.66 -18.86 -9.68
CA SER A 90 14.56 -19.56 -8.75
C SER A 90 15.57 -20.44 -9.49
N VAL A 91 15.11 -21.24 -10.44
CA VAL A 91 15.99 -22.09 -11.29
C VAL A 91 16.92 -21.21 -12.14
N ALA A 92 16.42 -20.11 -12.70
CA ALA A 92 17.24 -19.17 -13.47
C ALA A 92 18.34 -18.54 -12.62
N TYR A 93 18.00 -18.10 -11.40
CA TYR A 93 18.96 -17.57 -10.43
C TYR A 93 20.01 -18.63 -10.06
N HIS A 94 19.59 -19.86 -9.80
CA HIS A 94 20.46 -20.99 -9.49
C HIS A 94 21.46 -21.31 -10.61
N LYS A 95 20.98 -21.43 -11.84
CA LYS A 95 21.81 -21.65 -13.02
C LYS A 95 22.78 -20.50 -13.25
N PHE A 96 22.32 -19.25 -13.08
CA PHE A 96 23.18 -18.07 -13.16
C PHE A 96 24.29 -18.07 -12.11
N ARG A 97 24.00 -18.52 -10.88
CA ARG A 97 24.96 -18.65 -9.78
C ARG A 97 25.81 -19.92 -9.82
N ARG A 98 25.59 -20.81 -10.81
CA ARG A 98 26.25 -22.12 -10.96
C ARG A 98 26.19 -22.97 -9.68
N LEU A 99 25.05 -22.92 -9.00
CA LEU A 99 24.80 -23.77 -7.83
C LEU A 99 24.47 -25.18 -8.33
N SER A 100 25.17 -26.19 -7.81
CA SER A 100 25.01 -27.59 -8.25
C SER A 100 23.71 -28.22 -7.76
N GLU A 101 23.15 -27.73 -6.64
CA GLU A 101 21.99 -28.32 -5.98
C GLU A 101 21.00 -27.25 -5.49
N CYS A 102 19.70 -27.49 -5.75
CA CYS A 102 18.60 -26.66 -5.27
C CYS A 102 18.19 -27.09 -3.85
N THR A 103 19.02 -26.77 -2.86
CA THR A 103 18.71 -27.01 -1.46
C THR A 103 17.57 -26.11 -0.95
N PRO A 104 16.81 -26.50 0.09
CA PRO A 104 15.79 -25.65 0.71
C PRO A 104 16.27 -24.22 1.01
N SER A 105 17.44 -24.10 1.65
CA SER A 105 18.06 -22.81 1.98
C SER A 105 18.29 -21.93 0.74
N SER A 106 18.78 -22.53 -0.34
CA SER A 106 19.06 -21.80 -1.56
C SER A 106 17.79 -21.34 -2.29
N LEU A 107 16.74 -22.16 -2.30
CA LEU A 107 15.44 -21.80 -2.86
C LEU A 107 14.78 -20.68 -2.04
N ARG A 108 14.77 -20.80 -0.71
CA ARG A 108 14.29 -19.77 0.24
C ARG A 108 15.00 -18.42 0.04
N SER A 109 16.28 -18.41 -0.36
CA SER A 109 17.01 -17.17 -0.66
C SER A 109 16.41 -16.33 -1.80
N THR A 110 15.60 -16.94 -2.68
CA THR A 110 14.83 -16.23 -3.70
C THR A 110 13.87 -15.21 -3.08
N ASN A 111 13.22 -15.56 -1.96
CA ASN A 111 12.30 -14.66 -1.29
C ASN A 111 13.00 -13.53 -0.55
N VAL A 112 14.23 -13.73 -0.07
CA VAL A 112 15.07 -12.62 0.45
C VAL A 112 15.34 -11.58 -0.65
N LEU A 113 15.70 -12.02 -1.86
CA LEU A 113 15.89 -11.13 -3.01
C LEU A 113 14.58 -10.42 -3.38
N ALA A 114 13.47 -11.15 -3.41
CA ALA A 114 12.14 -10.59 -3.68
C ALA A 114 11.71 -9.55 -2.63
N THR A 115 12.02 -9.73 -1.35
CA THR A 115 11.73 -8.74 -0.30
C THR A 115 12.48 -7.42 -0.53
N LEU A 116 13.76 -7.49 -0.91
CA LEU A 116 14.55 -6.29 -1.24
C LEU A 116 13.99 -5.59 -2.48
N LEU A 117 13.62 -6.37 -3.51
CA LEU A 117 12.98 -5.85 -4.71
C LEU A 117 11.62 -5.22 -4.41
N THR A 118 10.83 -5.82 -3.52
CA THR A 118 9.54 -5.29 -3.04
C THR A 118 9.72 -3.90 -2.43
N ALA A 119 10.72 -3.71 -1.57
CA ALA A 119 11.00 -2.41 -0.95
C ALA A 119 11.31 -1.34 -2.01
N LEU A 120 12.19 -1.66 -2.97
CA LEU A 120 12.57 -0.77 -4.06
C LEU A 120 11.37 -0.41 -4.94
N LEU A 121 10.62 -1.41 -5.41
CA LEU A 121 9.49 -1.21 -6.31
C LEU A 121 8.36 -0.44 -5.63
N ALA A 122 8.05 -0.74 -4.38
CA ALA A 122 7.05 -0.01 -3.61
C ALA A 122 7.45 1.47 -3.41
N ALA A 123 8.71 1.76 -3.10
CA ALA A 123 9.21 3.13 -3.02
C ALA A 123 9.10 3.86 -4.36
N GLN A 124 9.45 3.21 -5.47
CA GLN A 124 9.32 3.77 -6.81
C GLN A 124 7.86 4.00 -7.20
N CYS A 125 6.95 3.06 -6.91
CA CYS A 125 5.52 3.23 -7.13
C CYS A 125 4.98 4.43 -6.36
N ARG A 126 5.34 4.56 -5.07
CA ARG A 126 4.89 5.70 -4.26
C ARG A 126 5.42 7.03 -4.79
N HIS A 127 6.71 7.08 -5.15
CA HIS A 127 7.31 8.27 -5.76
C HIS A 127 6.61 8.64 -7.09
N LEU A 128 6.33 7.66 -7.95
CA LEU A 128 5.61 7.91 -9.21
C LEU A 128 4.18 8.39 -8.96
N ILE A 129 3.47 7.88 -7.95
CA ILE A 129 2.15 8.41 -7.54
C ILE A 129 2.26 9.91 -7.20
N GLU A 130 3.28 10.30 -6.45
CA GLU A 130 3.53 11.70 -6.06
C GLU A 130 3.85 12.58 -7.29
N VAL A 131 4.68 12.09 -8.21
CA VAL A 131 4.96 12.76 -9.49
C VAL A 131 3.68 12.96 -10.30
N ARG A 132 2.83 11.92 -10.44
CA ARG A 132 1.55 12.04 -11.16
C ARG A 132 0.57 12.98 -10.46
N ALA A 133 0.58 13.03 -9.13
CA ALA A 133 -0.22 13.99 -8.39
C ALA A 133 0.25 15.43 -8.64
N ALA A 134 1.57 15.68 -8.64
CA ALA A 134 2.15 16.98 -8.95
C ALA A 134 1.83 17.42 -10.39
N GLU A 135 2.00 16.54 -11.38
CA GLU A 135 1.68 16.80 -12.79
C GLU A 135 0.20 17.18 -12.97
N ARG A 136 -0.73 16.49 -12.29
CA ARG A 136 -2.16 16.84 -12.31
C ARG A 136 -2.45 18.21 -11.71
N ALA A 137 -1.65 18.63 -10.73
CA ALA A 137 -1.74 19.96 -10.15
C ALA A 137 -1.03 21.04 -10.99
N GLY A 138 -0.53 20.71 -12.19
CA GLY A 138 0.20 21.63 -13.05
C GLY A 138 1.61 21.96 -12.55
N LYS A 139 2.16 21.13 -11.65
CA LYS A 139 3.48 21.32 -11.03
C LYS A 139 4.49 20.35 -11.62
N GLN A 140 5.77 20.73 -11.63
CA GLN A 140 6.85 19.82 -11.97
C GLN A 140 7.04 18.79 -10.85
N GLY A 141 7.14 17.51 -11.22
CA GLY A 141 7.50 16.45 -10.29
C GLY A 141 8.98 16.53 -9.92
N SER A 142 9.31 16.17 -8.67
CA SER A 142 10.71 15.99 -8.28
C SER A 142 11.29 14.72 -8.92
N GLY A 143 12.55 14.76 -9.34
CA GLY A 143 13.27 13.58 -9.84
C GLY A 143 13.87 12.70 -8.74
N SER A 144 13.82 13.13 -7.47
CA SER A 144 14.38 12.40 -6.33
C SER A 144 13.30 11.71 -5.51
N VAL A 145 13.63 10.54 -4.96
CA VAL A 145 12.71 9.77 -4.12
C VAL A 145 12.45 10.53 -2.82
N SER A 146 11.18 10.78 -2.51
CA SER A 146 10.78 11.48 -1.29
C SER A 146 11.00 10.61 -0.05
N PHE A 147 11.15 11.25 1.12
CA PHE A 147 11.22 10.56 2.41
C PHE A 147 10.01 9.62 2.63
N ASN A 148 8.82 10.09 2.25
CA ASN A 148 7.58 9.33 2.36
C ASN A 148 7.59 8.10 1.43
N ALA A 149 8.04 8.26 0.19
CA ALA A 149 8.17 7.17 -0.75
C ALA A 149 9.16 6.10 -0.27
N TYR A 150 10.34 6.53 0.20
CA TYR A 150 11.35 5.63 0.75
C TYR A 150 10.83 4.81 1.94
N TYR A 151 10.27 5.45 2.97
CA TYR A 151 9.75 4.74 4.15
C TYR A 151 8.51 3.89 3.83
N THR A 152 7.66 4.33 2.89
CA THR A 152 6.54 3.51 2.41
C THR A 152 7.04 2.20 1.79
N GLY A 153 8.10 2.26 0.97
CA GLY A 153 8.72 1.06 0.42
C GLY A 153 9.33 0.15 1.48
N LEU A 154 10.09 0.73 2.42
CA LEU A 154 10.69 -0.01 3.54
C LEU A 154 9.62 -0.70 4.40
N ASN A 155 8.55 0.02 4.78
CA ASN A 155 7.48 -0.51 5.60
C ASN A 155 6.63 -1.56 4.87
N ILE A 156 6.44 -1.43 3.55
CA ILE A 156 5.79 -2.48 2.76
C ILE A 156 6.62 -3.78 2.77
N ALA A 157 7.95 -3.70 2.67
CA ALA A 157 8.80 -4.89 2.74
C ALA A 157 8.90 -5.49 4.16
N LEU A 158 8.80 -4.64 5.19
CA LEU A 158 8.72 -5.06 6.60
C LEU A 158 7.31 -5.49 7.02
N PHE A 159 6.30 -5.32 6.16
CA PHE A 159 4.93 -5.73 6.47
C PHE A 159 4.93 -7.17 6.99
N PRO A 160 4.37 -7.45 8.18
CA PRO A 160 4.71 -8.69 8.89
C PRO A 160 4.47 -9.97 8.11
N VAL A 161 3.43 -10.01 7.27
CA VAL A 161 3.17 -11.19 6.43
C VAL A 161 4.23 -11.35 5.33
N ILE A 162 4.62 -10.27 4.64
CA ILE A 162 5.67 -10.31 3.60
C ILE A 162 7.02 -10.68 4.23
N PHE A 163 7.39 -10.04 5.34
CA PHE A 163 8.69 -10.24 5.96
C PHE A 163 8.82 -11.62 6.60
N PHE A 164 7.75 -12.15 7.22
CA PHE A 164 7.71 -13.52 7.72
C PHE A 164 8.00 -14.53 6.60
N PHE A 165 7.29 -14.43 5.48
CA PHE A 165 7.49 -15.30 4.31
C PHE A 165 8.78 -15.00 3.52
N SER A 166 9.58 -14.00 3.90
CA SER A 166 10.87 -13.72 3.25
C SER A 166 11.90 -14.85 3.43
N ALA A 167 11.75 -15.70 4.45
CA ALA A 167 12.61 -16.85 4.72
C ALA A 167 11.99 -18.21 4.36
N LEU A 168 10.76 -18.25 3.87
CA LEU A 168 10.07 -19.47 3.44
C LEU A 168 9.84 -19.42 1.93
N TYR A 169 9.84 -20.56 1.26
CA TYR A 169 9.73 -20.66 -0.20
C TYR A 169 8.27 -20.63 -0.68
N TYR A 170 7.64 -19.47 -0.48
CA TYR A 170 6.25 -19.20 -0.82
C TYR A 170 6.12 -18.25 -2.03
N THR A 171 5.03 -18.39 -2.79
CA THR A 171 4.79 -17.56 -3.99
C THR A 171 4.45 -16.09 -3.65
N ASP A 172 4.00 -15.79 -2.43
CA ASP A 172 3.46 -14.48 -1.99
C ASP A 172 4.43 -13.30 -2.22
N VAL A 173 5.69 -13.45 -1.80
CA VAL A 173 6.67 -12.34 -1.78
C VAL A 173 7.07 -11.96 -3.19
N LEU A 174 7.46 -12.95 -4.01
CA LEU A 174 7.79 -12.72 -5.40
C LEU A 174 6.56 -12.28 -6.22
N SER A 175 5.38 -12.82 -5.93
CA SER A 175 4.12 -12.38 -6.57
C SER A 175 3.87 -10.90 -6.34
N THR A 176 4.05 -10.44 -5.09
CA THR A 176 3.93 -9.03 -4.74
C THR A 176 4.94 -8.16 -5.51
N SER A 177 6.18 -8.61 -5.62
CA SER A 177 7.22 -7.92 -6.42
C SER A 177 6.81 -7.78 -7.89
N VAL A 178 6.32 -8.86 -8.51
CA VAL A 178 5.92 -8.86 -9.93
C VAL A 178 4.72 -7.94 -10.17
N VAL A 179 3.71 -7.96 -9.28
CA VAL A 179 2.55 -7.05 -9.36
C VAL A 179 2.98 -5.58 -9.17
N LEU A 180 3.91 -5.30 -8.25
CA LEU A 180 4.46 -3.95 -8.09
C LEU A 180 5.28 -3.50 -9.30
N ALA A 181 6.01 -4.40 -9.95
CA ALA A 181 6.72 -4.10 -11.20
C ALA A 181 5.75 -3.76 -12.33
N ALA A 182 4.65 -4.53 -12.47
CA ALA A 182 3.56 -4.23 -13.39
C ALA A 182 2.91 -2.87 -13.08
N TYR A 183 2.67 -2.57 -11.80
CA TYR A 183 2.09 -1.30 -11.37
C TYR A 183 3.02 -0.11 -11.63
N ARG A 184 4.32 -0.25 -11.36
CA ARG A 184 5.33 0.75 -11.71
C ARG A 184 5.32 1.03 -13.20
N HIS A 185 5.28 -0.02 -14.03
CA HIS A 185 5.20 0.13 -15.48
C HIS A 185 3.91 0.88 -15.89
N HIS A 186 2.76 0.53 -15.31
CA HIS A 186 1.50 1.25 -15.50
C HIS A 186 1.63 2.75 -15.15
N LEU A 187 2.22 3.10 -13.99
CA LEU A 187 2.41 4.50 -13.58
C LEU A 187 3.33 5.29 -14.52
N LEU A 188 4.31 4.63 -15.16
CA LEU A 188 5.11 5.24 -16.23
C LEU A 188 4.28 5.44 -17.50
N ARG A 189 3.43 4.46 -17.84
CA ARG A 189 2.57 4.44 -19.03
C ARG A 189 1.47 5.52 -19.00
N VAL A 190 0.98 5.86 -17.82
CA VAL A 190 -0.08 6.85 -17.55
C VAL A 190 0.49 8.28 -17.39
N GLY A 191 1.73 8.49 -17.83
CA GLY A 191 2.39 9.80 -17.80
C GLY A 191 1.99 10.75 -18.93
N THR A 192 2.82 11.78 -19.12
CA THR A 192 2.57 12.87 -20.09
C THR A 192 2.68 12.43 -21.55
N GLN A 193 3.31 11.28 -21.84
CA GLN A 193 3.48 10.75 -23.19
C GLN A 193 2.49 9.62 -23.47
N LEU A 194 1.90 9.63 -24.68
CA LEU A 194 1.05 8.54 -25.15
C LEU A 194 1.85 7.23 -25.21
N PRO A 195 1.31 6.12 -24.70
CA PRO A 195 2.01 4.85 -24.74
C PRO A 195 2.19 4.34 -26.17
N GLY A 196 3.44 4.06 -26.54
CA GLY A 196 3.78 3.36 -27.78
C GLY A 196 3.44 1.85 -27.72
N LEU A 197 3.54 1.18 -28.87
CA LEU A 197 3.30 -0.26 -29.00
C LEU A 197 4.19 -1.09 -28.06
N VAL A 198 5.46 -0.71 -27.92
CA VAL A 198 6.44 -1.39 -27.06
C VAL A 198 6.00 -1.38 -25.59
N ASN A 199 5.49 -0.25 -25.09
CA ASN A 199 4.95 -0.17 -23.74
C ASN A 199 3.73 -1.09 -23.59
N GLY A 200 2.86 -1.13 -24.61
CA GLY A 200 1.72 -2.07 -24.61
C GLY A 200 2.16 -3.54 -24.53
N LEU A 201 3.16 -3.95 -25.31
CA LEU A 201 3.73 -5.30 -25.26
C LEU A 201 4.34 -5.62 -23.89
N TRP A 202 5.08 -4.68 -23.30
CA TRP A 202 5.62 -4.86 -21.94
C TRP A 202 4.52 -4.97 -20.88
N THR A 203 3.40 -4.25 -21.02
CA THR A 203 2.23 -4.44 -20.15
C THR A 203 1.71 -5.89 -20.25
N VAL A 204 1.60 -6.45 -21.46
CA VAL A 204 1.19 -7.86 -21.64
C VAL A 204 2.18 -8.81 -20.96
N VAL A 205 3.50 -8.62 -21.18
CA VAL A 205 4.54 -9.46 -20.57
C VAL A 205 4.48 -9.42 -19.04
N MET A 206 4.39 -8.23 -18.43
CA MET A 206 4.28 -8.10 -16.97
C MET A 206 2.98 -8.69 -16.45
N GLY A 207 1.87 -8.50 -17.17
CA GLY A 207 0.56 -9.06 -16.81
C GLY A 207 0.57 -10.58 -16.83
N VAL A 208 1.12 -11.19 -17.88
CA VAL A 208 1.30 -12.64 -17.98
C VAL A 208 2.25 -13.15 -16.88
N ALA A 209 3.37 -12.47 -16.63
CA ALA A 209 4.28 -12.82 -15.55
C ALA A 209 3.57 -12.82 -14.18
N ALA A 210 2.68 -11.85 -13.93
CA ALA A 210 1.86 -11.82 -12.72
C ALA A 210 0.89 -13.02 -12.65
N LEU A 211 0.27 -13.41 -13.76
CA LEU A 211 -0.59 -14.60 -13.81
C LEU A 211 0.17 -15.90 -13.59
N PHE A 212 1.43 -16.00 -14.05
CA PHE A 212 2.31 -17.14 -13.76
C PHE A 212 2.65 -17.25 -12.27
N MET A 213 2.63 -16.16 -11.52
CA MET A 213 2.78 -16.23 -10.06
C MET A 213 1.51 -16.75 -9.40
N ARG A 214 0.37 -16.13 -9.71
CA ARG A 214 -0.95 -16.44 -9.12
C ARG A 214 -2.09 -16.02 -10.04
N GLN A 215 -3.14 -16.82 -10.07
CA GLN A 215 -4.33 -16.52 -10.87
C GLN A 215 -5.09 -15.29 -10.37
N THR A 216 -5.16 -15.09 -9.05
CA THR A 216 -5.83 -13.94 -8.43
C THR A 216 -5.18 -12.59 -8.79
N ASN A 217 -3.96 -12.59 -9.32
CA ASN A 217 -3.31 -11.38 -9.82
C ASN A 217 -4.04 -10.77 -11.04
N ILE A 218 -4.91 -11.54 -11.72
CA ILE A 218 -5.73 -11.04 -12.84
C ILE A 218 -6.51 -9.78 -12.45
N PHE A 219 -7.04 -9.72 -11.24
CA PHE A 219 -7.82 -8.57 -10.78
C PHE A 219 -6.93 -7.32 -10.66
N TRP A 220 -5.70 -7.47 -10.20
CA TRP A 220 -4.77 -6.35 -10.06
C TRP A 220 -4.29 -5.85 -11.41
N VAL A 221 -3.87 -6.74 -12.31
CA VAL A 221 -3.34 -6.32 -13.61
C VAL A 221 -4.44 -5.89 -14.57
N VAL A 222 -5.62 -6.53 -14.61
CA VAL A 222 -6.70 -6.16 -15.55
C VAL A 222 -7.69 -5.18 -14.94
N VAL A 223 -8.27 -5.48 -13.78
CA VAL A 223 -9.35 -4.65 -13.21
C VAL A 223 -8.80 -3.34 -12.65
N TYR A 224 -7.79 -3.42 -11.78
CA TYR A 224 -7.22 -2.22 -11.16
C TYR A 224 -6.44 -1.38 -12.17
N MET A 225 -5.35 -1.92 -12.75
CA MET A 225 -4.50 -1.13 -13.66
C MET A 225 -5.23 -0.77 -14.95
N GLY A 226 -5.94 -1.73 -15.57
CA GLY A 226 -6.76 -1.44 -16.76
C GLY A 226 -7.84 -0.40 -16.47
N GLY A 227 -8.55 -0.50 -15.35
CA GLY A 227 -9.55 0.50 -14.93
C GLY A 227 -8.94 1.89 -14.71
N LEU A 228 -7.75 1.98 -14.11
CA LEU A 228 -7.05 3.26 -13.92
C LEU A 228 -6.66 3.90 -15.26
N GLU A 229 -6.35 3.10 -16.28
CA GLU A 229 -6.07 3.59 -17.63
C GLU A 229 -7.32 4.09 -18.35
N VAL A 230 -8.46 3.41 -18.15
CA VAL A 230 -9.76 3.92 -18.59
C VAL A 230 -10.01 5.28 -17.96
N ALA A 231 -9.96 5.38 -16.62
CA ALA A 231 -10.18 6.64 -15.92
C ALA A 231 -9.22 7.74 -16.39
N HIS A 232 -7.95 7.42 -16.63
CA HIS A 232 -6.97 8.37 -17.15
C HIS A 232 -7.33 8.91 -18.54
N VAL A 233 -7.68 8.04 -19.50
CA VAL A 233 -8.04 8.48 -20.85
C VAL A 233 -9.31 9.31 -20.84
N LEU A 234 -10.30 8.91 -20.05
CA LEU A 234 -11.57 9.64 -19.95
C LEU A 234 -11.40 11.03 -19.36
N ARG A 235 -10.42 11.27 -18.47
CA ARG A 235 -10.08 12.62 -17.98
C ARG A 235 -9.63 13.57 -19.09
N SER A 236 -9.04 13.05 -20.17
CA SER A 236 -8.55 13.86 -21.30
C SER A 236 -9.64 14.20 -22.34
N VAL A 237 -10.83 13.60 -22.22
CA VAL A 237 -11.94 13.83 -23.15
C VAL A 237 -12.53 15.22 -22.89
N LYS A 238 -12.38 16.13 -23.85
CA LYS A 238 -13.05 17.45 -23.81
C LYS A 238 -14.56 17.25 -24.04
N PRO A 239 -15.43 17.94 -23.27
CA PRO A 239 -16.86 17.95 -23.54
C PRO A 239 -17.11 18.44 -24.97
N GLY A 240 -17.85 17.66 -25.76
CA GLY A 240 -18.27 18.03 -27.11
C GLY A 240 -19.74 18.43 -27.14
N ALA A 241 -20.22 18.98 -28.26
CA ALA A 241 -21.63 19.35 -28.45
C ALA A 241 -22.63 18.17 -28.35
N GLN A 242 -22.15 16.92 -28.36
CA GLN A 242 -22.96 15.69 -28.32
C GLN A 242 -22.88 14.93 -26.97
N VAL A 243 -21.93 15.25 -26.08
CA VAL A 243 -21.78 14.58 -24.76
C VAL A 243 -21.40 15.63 -23.71
N TYR A 244 -22.38 15.97 -22.85
CA TYR A 244 -22.27 17.03 -21.84
C TYR A 244 -21.56 16.61 -20.54
N PHE A 245 -21.24 15.32 -20.35
CA PHE A 245 -20.73 14.83 -19.07
C PHE A 245 -19.20 14.84 -19.01
N LYS A 246 -18.65 15.80 -18.27
CA LYS A 246 -17.26 15.75 -17.80
C LYS A 246 -17.12 14.61 -16.79
N LEU A 247 -16.02 13.86 -16.84
CA LEU A 247 -15.74 12.81 -15.85
C LEU A 247 -15.79 13.39 -14.43
N HIS A 248 -16.61 12.79 -13.57
CA HIS A 248 -16.75 13.17 -12.17
C HIS A 248 -15.79 12.37 -11.30
N ASP A 249 -14.67 12.96 -10.90
CA ASP A 249 -13.61 12.26 -10.18
C ASP A 249 -12.93 13.18 -9.14
N PRO A 250 -13.68 13.62 -8.10
CA PRO A 250 -13.10 14.42 -7.03
C PRO A 250 -12.08 13.61 -6.18
N PRO A 251 -11.17 14.26 -5.46
CA PRO A 251 -10.34 13.60 -4.45
C PRO A 251 -11.18 13.13 -3.25
N LEU A 252 -10.73 12.10 -2.54
CA LEU A 252 -11.51 11.47 -1.46
C LEU A 252 -11.92 12.41 -0.32
N ASN A 253 -11.08 13.40 0.03
CA ASN A 253 -11.44 14.39 1.05
C ASN A 253 -12.59 15.32 0.64
N GLN A 254 -12.93 15.36 -0.65
CA GLN A 254 -14.00 16.17 -1.22
C GLN A 254 -15.15 15.30 -1.75
N SER A 255 -15.05 13.97 -1.65
CA SER A 255 -16.06 13.06 -2.18
C SER A 255 -17.12 12.73 -1.12
N GLY A 256 -18.37 13.10 -1.37
CA GLY A 256 -19.56 12.57 -0.71
C GLY A 256 -19.97 11.21 -1.28
N LEU A 257 -21.02 10.58 -0.74
CA LEU A 257 -21.49 9.26 -1.19
C LEU A 257 -22.06 9.29 -2.61
N GLU A 258 -22.73 10.38 -2.96
CA GLU A 258 -23.27 10.64 -4.29
C GLU A 258 -22.16 10.68 -5.36
N ASP A 259 -20.99 11.19 -5.00
CA ASP A 259 -19.85 11.32 -5.92
C ASP A 259 -19.32 9.95 -6.35
N TRP A 260 -19.50 8.92 -5.53
CA TRP A 260 -19.12 7.55 -5.87
C TRP A 260 -20.01 6.96 -6.96
N LEU A 261 -21.32 7.16 -6.83
CA LEU A 261 -22.28 6.72 -7.85
C LEU A 261 -22.08 7.50 -9.15
N PHE A 262 -21.92 8.82 -9.06
CA PHE A 262 -21.66 9.65 -10.24
C PHE A 262 -20.30 9.35 -10.88
N CYS A 263 -19.26 9.05 -10.10
CA CYS A 263 -17.96 8.64 -10.63
C CYS A 263 -18.10 7.35 -11.45
N GLY A 264 -18.73 6.30 -10.89
CA GLY A 264 -18.96 5.05 -11.61
C GLY A 264 -19.80 5.24 -12.88
N LEU A 265 -20.91 5.97 -12.77
CA LEU A 265 -21.81 6.24 -13.90
C LEU A 265 -21.12 7.05 -15.01
N THR A 266 -20.39 8.11 -14.66
CA THR A 266 -19.69 8.94 -15.65
C THR A 266 -18.52 8.19 -16.29
N ILE A 267 -17.80 7.32 -15.57
CA ILE A 267 -16.83 6.40 -16.18
C ILE A 267 -17.53 5.52 -17.23
N ALA A 268 -18.63 4.86 -16.87
CA ALA A 268 -19.34 3.94 -17.75
C ALA A 268 -19.88 4.63 -19.01
N VAL A 269 -20.64 5.72 -18.84
CA VAL A 269 -21.23 6.48 -19.96
C VAL A 269 -20.13 7.06 -20.86
N THR A 270 -19.10 7.70 -20.29
CA THR A 270 -18.04 8.32 -21.10
C THR A 270 -17.20 7.27 -21.84
N ALA A 271 -16.98 6.09 -21.23
CA ALA A 271 -16.32 4.96 -21.88
C ALA A 271 -17.12 4.44 -23.08
N LEU A 272 -18.44 4.26 -22.91
CA LEU A 272 -19.34 3.80 -23.97
C LEU A 272 -19.45 4.81 -25.12
N CYS A 273 -19.37 6.11 -24.84
CA CYS A 273 -19.35 7.16 -25.85
C CYS A 273 -17.99 7.31 -26.56
N ASN A 274 -16.90 6.75 -26.01
CA ASN A 274 -15.53 6.88 -26.57
C ASN A 274 -14.83 5.52 -26.73
N PRO A 275 -15.46 4.51 -27.36
CA PRO A 275 -14.99 3.12 -27.32
C PRO A 275 -13.62 2.96 -28.00
N VAL A 276 -13.39 3.62 -29.14
CA VAL A 276 -12.12 3.53 -29.89
C VAL A 276 -10.93 4.04 -29.06
N ARG A 277 -11.12 5.14 -28.32
CA ARG A 277 -10.07 5.72 -27.46
C ARG A 277 -9.77 4.80 -26.27
N VAL A 278 -10.81 4.27 -25.65
CA VAL A 278 -10.68 3.32 -24.54
C VAL A 278 -9.97 2.04 -25.01
N LEU A 279 -10.47 1.40 -26.08
CA LEU A 279 -9.90 0.16 -26.62
C LEU A 279 -8.43 0.32 -27.02
N ARG A 280 -8.07 1.45 -27.67
CA ARG A 280 -6.67 1.73 -28.03
C ARG A 280 -5.76 1.86 -26.80
N GLN A 281 -6.28 2.30 -25.66
CA GLN A 281 -5.50 2.42 -24.45
C GLN A 281 -5.33 1.09 -23.73
N ILE A 282 -6.42 0.32 -23.60
CA ILE A 282 -6.50 -0.86 -22.73
C ILE A 282 -6.30 -2.19 -23.47
N TRP A 283 -6.00 -2.18 -24.77
CA TRP A 283 -5.74 -3.41 -25.53
C TRP A 283 -4.78 -4.38 -24.83
N PRO A 284 -3.70 -3.97 -24.12
CA PRO A 284 -2.83 -4.92 -23.43
C PRO A 284 -3.56 -5.70 -22.33
N HIS A 285 -4.43 -5.02 -21.59
CA HIS A 285 -5.26 -5.60 -20.54
C HIS A 285 -6.32 -6.55 -21.10
N ILE A 286 -6.90 -6.20 -22.27
CA ILE A 286 -7.81 -7.09 -23.00
C ILE A 286 -7.07 -8.35 -23.46
N THR A 287 -5.84 -8.23 -23.97
CA THR A 287 -5.02 -9.38 -24.35
C THR A 287 -4.71 -10.28 -23.15
N ILE A 288 -4.33 -9.71 -22.00
CA ILE A 288 -4.11 -10.49 -20.77
C ILE A 288 -5.38 -11.23 -20.34
N LEU A 289 -6.54 -10.56 -20.37
CA LEU A 289 -7.82 -11.17 -20.05
C LEU A 289 -8.18 -12.30 -21.02
N ALA A 290 -7.95 -12.11 -22.32
CA ALA A 290 -8.19 -13.12 -23.34
C ALA A 290 -7.28 -14.35 -23.16
N LEU A 291 -5.99 -14.15 -22.85
CA LEU A 291 -5.06 -15.23 -22.54
C LEU A 291 -5.49 -16.00 -21.28
N PHE A 292 -5.91 -15.30 -20.23
CA PHE A 292 -6.41 -15.92 -19.00
C PHE A 292 -7.71 -16.70 -19.25
N ALA A 293 -8.67 -16.13 -19.98
CA ALA A 293 -9.91 -16.81 -20.33
C ALA A 293 -9.65 -18.05 -21.21
N GLY A 294 -8.74 -17.95 -22.18
CA GLY A 294 -8.30 -19.08 -23.00
C GLY A 294 -7.66 -20.18 -22.15
N PHE A 295 -6.82 -19.82 -21.19
CA PHE A 295 -6.27 -20.76 -20.22
C PHE A 295 -7.36 -21.45 -19.38
N VAL A 296 -8.32 -20.70 -18.83
CA VAL A 296 -9.41 -21.27 -18.01
C VAL A 296 -10.26 -22.23 -18.85
N ALA A 297 -10.57 -21.87 -20.10
CA ALA A 297 -11.33 -22.72 -21.02
C ALA A 297 -10.56 -24.01 -21.36
N TRP A 298 -9.25 -23.92 -21.60
CA TRP A 298 -8.40 -25.08 -21.88
C TRP A 298 -8.18 -25.98 -20.67
N ASN A 299 -7.96 -25.40 -19.49
CA ASN A 299 -7.70 -26.12 -18.24
C ASN A 299 -8.99 -26.67 -17.60
N GLY A 300 -10.17 -26.16 -17.96
CA GLY A 300 -11.44 -26.54 -17.33
C GLY A 300 -11.62 -26.02 -15.91
N GLY A 301 -10.90 -24.95 -15.54
CA GLY A 301 -10.94 -24.34 -14.21
C GLY A 301 -9.86 -23.27 -14.02
N VAL A 302 -9.98 -22.48 -12.96
CA VAL A 302 -8.99 -21.43 -12.63
C VAL A 302 -7.73 -22.04 -12.02
N VAL A 303 -7.87 -23.14 -11.28
CA VAL A 303 -6.77 -23.81 -10.57
C VAL A 303 -6.16 -24.91 -11.43
N LEU A 304 -4.82 -25.05 -11.41
CA LEU A 304 -4.08 -26.06 -12.19
C LEU A 304 -4.25 -27.47 -11.59
N GLY A 305 -3.77 -27.67 -10.35
CA GLY A 305 -3.79 -28.93 -9.62
C GLY A 305 -5.14 -29.25 -8.95
N ASP A 306 -5.14 -29.51 -7.65
CA ASP A 306 -6.30 -29.96 -6.85
C ASP A 306 -7.58 -29.08 -6.99
N LYS A 307 -8.40 -29.37 -8.01
CA LYS A 307 -9.66 -28.65 -8.29
C LYS A 307 -10.75 -28.94 -7.27
N SER A 308 -10.76 -30.13 -6.67
CA SER A 308 -11.81 -30.57 -5.73
C SER A 308 -11.87 -29.74 -4.45
N ASN A 309 -10.71 -29.33 -3.94
CA ASN A 309 -10.61 -28.54 -2.71
C ASN A 309 -10.58 -27.02 -2.96
N HIS A 310 -10.65 -26.58 -4.22
CA HIS A 310 -10.52 -25.17 -4.61
C HIS A 310 -11.71 -24.69 -5.45
N ILE A 311 -12.92 -25.03 -4.99
CA ILE A 311 -14.17 -24.55 -5.58
C ILE A 311 -14.36 -23.08 -5.17
N ALA A 312 -14.62 -22.21 -6.15
CA ALA A 312 -14.90 -20.81 -5.89
C ALA A 312 -16.21 -20.68 -5.09
N THR A 313 -16.13 -19.99 -3.94
CA THR A 313 -17.31 -19.68 -3.11
C THR A 313 -17.45 -18.17 -2.99
N ILE A 314 -18.66 -17.69 -2.70
CA ILE A 314 -18.90 -16.26 -2.41
C ILE A 314 -18.78 -16.04 -0.90
N HIS A 315 -17.60 -15.60 -0.44
CA HIS A 315 -17.29 -15.30 0.95
C HIS A 315 -17.22 -13.78 1.21
N LEU A 316 -18.39 -13.12 1.24
CA LEU A 316 -18.56 -11.69 1.53
C LEU A 316 -17.97 -11.27 2.88
N ALA A 317 -17.93 -12.16 3.89
CA ALA A 317 -17.36 -11.82 5.19
C ALA A 317 -15.87 -11.44 5.12
N GLN A 318 -15.12 -11.87 4.10
CA GLN A 318 -13.74 -11.41 3.87
C GLN A 318 -13.64 -9.89 3.72
N MET A 319 -14.66 -9.25 3.13
CA MET A 319 -14.74 -7.78 3.01
C MET A 319 -15.06 -7.08 4.32
N LEU A 320 -15.47 -7.81 5.37
CA LEU A 320 -15.59 -7.29 6.73
C LEU A 320 -14.28 -7.49 7.51
N TYR A 321 -13.63 -8.64 7.34
CA TYR A 321 -12.38 -9.00 8.04
C TYR A 321 -11.20 -8.11 7.67
N ILE A 322 -11.20 -7.55 6.45
CA ILE A 322 -10.13 -6.67 5.97
C ILE A 322 -9.94 -5.43 6.85
N TRP A 323 -11.02 -4.84 7.37
CA TRP A 323 -10.97 -3.57 8.09
C TRP A 323 -10.20 -3.62 9.42
N PRO A 324 -10.48 -4.55 10.35
CA PRO A 324 -9.68 -4.68 11.56
C PRO A 324 -8.24 -5.10 11.26
N LEU A 325 -8.01 -5.90 10.21
CA LEU A 325 -6.66 -6.28 9.78
C LEU A 325 -5.88 -5.04 9.32
N PHE A 326 -6.48 -4.20 8.49
CA PHE A 326 -5.88 -2.95 8.03
C PHE A 326 -5.65 -1.99 9.19
N ALA A 327 -6.63 -1.88 10.10
CA ALA A 327 -6.51 -1.01 11.26
C ALA A 327 -5.36 -1.44 12.18
N PHE A 328 -5.21 -2.74 12.42
CA PHE A 328 -4.12 -3.29 13.24
C PHE A 328 -2.74 -3.04 12.60
N PHE A 329 -2.56 -3.39 11.33
CA PHE A 329 -1.26 -3.23 10.68
C PHE A 329 -0.92 -1.76 10.39
N SER A 330 -1.94 -0.91 10.21
CA SER A 330 -1.73 0.52 9.95
C SER A 330 -1.86 1.38 11.21
N ALA A 331 -1.92 0.79 12.41
CA ALA A 331 -2.26 1.50 13.65
C ALA A 331 -1.43 2.78 13.90
N PRO A 332 -0.11 2.82 13.66
CA PRO A 332 0.66 4.06 13.82
C PRO A 332 0.25 5.19 12.87
N LEU A 333 -0.24 4.86 11.67
CA LEU A 333 -0.74 5.84 10.71
C LEU A 333 -2.08 6.42 11.19
N LEU A 334 -2.89 5.62 11.91
CA LEU A 334 -4.22 5.98 12.40
C LEU A 334 -4.20 6.84 13.68
N ILE A 335 -3.03 7.11 14.28
CA ILE A 335 -2.91 7.90 15.51
C ILE A 335 -3.69 9.23 15.46
N PRO A 336 -3.64 10.04 14.38
CA PRO A 336 -4.41 11.28 14.33
C PRO A 336 -5.92 11.06 14.42
N SER A 337 -6.45 10.08 13.68
CA SER A 337 -7.89 9.73 13.71
C SER A 337 -8.31 9.17 15.06
N ILE A 338 -7.48 8.29 15.66
CA ILE A 338 -7.73 7.73 16.99
C ILE A 338 -7.72 8.83 18.05
N LEU A 339 -6.75 9.73 18.01
CA LEU A 339 -6.67 10.85 18.94
C LEU A 339 -7.88 11.76 18.80
N SER A 340 -8.28 12.11 17.56
CA SER A 340 -9.48 12.90 17.30
C SER A 340 -10.75 12.22 17.82
N ALA A 341 -10.86 10.90 17.65
CA ALA A 341 -12.00 10.12 18.14
C ALA A 341 -12.08 10.11 19.67
N ILE A 342 -10.94 10.11 20.37
CA ILE A 342 -10.87 10.09 21.84
C ILE A 342 -11.07 11.49 22.42
N THR A 343 -10.40 12.51 21.88
CA THR A 343 -10.41 13.86 22.47
C THR A 343 -11.68 14.64 22.13
N ASN A 344 -12.22 14.47 20.92
CA ASN A 344 -13.40 15.18 20.43
C ASN A 344 -14.38 14.22 19.73
N PRO A 345 -14.96 13.23 20.44
CA PRO A 345 -15.79 12.19 19.83
C PRO A 345 -17.00 12.74 19.08
N SER A 346 -17.64 13.79 19.60
CA SER A 346 -18.78 14.42 18.95
C SER A 346 -18.42 15.06 17.61
N GLN A 347 -17.31 15.80 17.55
CA GLN A 347 -16.83 16.44 16.33
C GLN A 347 -16.32 15.41 15.30
N TYR A 348 -15.64 14.37 15.78
CA TYR A 348 -15.19 13.27 14.94
C TYR A 348 -16.36 12.52 14.31
N LEU A 349 -17.37 12.15 15.11
CA LEU A 349 -18.60 11.51 14.61
C LEU A 349 -19.37 12.44 13.66
N GLN A 350 -19.47 13.73 13.98
CA GLN A 350 -20.11 14.71 13.09
C GLN A 350 -19.42 14.82 11.74
N SER A 351 -18.11 14.71 11.66
CA SER A 351 -17.39 14.72 10.39
C SER A 351 -17.48 13.39 9.65
N LEU A 352 -17.30 12.26 10.33
CA LEU A 352 -17.41 10.93 9.72
C LEU A 352 -18.78 10.68 9.11
N LEU A 353 -19.82 11.11 9.82
CA LEU A 353 -21.20 11.01 9.37
C LEU A 353 -21.61 12.22 8.53
N SER A 354 -20.68 13.10 8.14
CA SER A 354 -20.94 14.31 7.37
C SER A 354 -22.15 15.12 7.88
N LEU A 355 -22.34 15.18 9.21
CA LEU A 355 -23.46 15.86 9.88
C LEU A 355 -23.36 17.40 9.80
N THR A 356 -22.37 17.92 9.09
CA THR A 356 -22.10 19.35 8.92
C THR A 356 -23.07 20.04 7.96
N SER A 357 -23.76 19.27 7.10
CA SER A 357 -24.76 19.79 6.15
C SER A 357 -26.02 18.93 6.11
N LYS A 358 -27.20 19.55 6.09
CA LYS A 358 -28.50 18.85 5.98
C LYS A 358 -28.57 17.90 4.79
N ARG A 359 -27.94 18.27 3.66
CA ARG A 359 -27.87 17.41 2.47
C ARG A 359 -26.97 16.19 2.69
N ALA A 360 -25.83 16.39 3.35
CA ALA A 360 -24.89 15.31 3.62
C ALA A 360 -25.46 14.30 4.64
N VAL A 361 -26.16 14.79 5.68
CA VAL A 361 -26.92 13.95 6.64
C VAL A 361 -27.93 13.04 5.93
N LEU A 362 -28.63 13.57 4.93
CA LEU A 362 -29.67 12.83 4.19
C LEU A 362 -29.12 11.57 3.51
N PHE A 363 -27.84 11.56 3.11
CA PHE A 363 -27.20 10.42 2.47
C PHE A 363 -26.35 9.58 3.43
N SER A 364 -25.64 10.21 4.36
CA SER A 364 -24.68 9.55 5.25
C SER A 364 -25.34 8.68 6.32
N ALA A 365 -26.47 9.11 6.90
CA ALA A 365 -27.20 8.37 7.91
C ALA A 365 -27.81 7.06 7.36
N PRO A 366 -28.60 7.07 6.26
CA PRO A 366 -29.13 5.83 5.69
C PRO A 366 -28.02 4.93 5.14
N TYR A 367 -26.94 5.49 4.57
CA TYR A 367 -25.78 4.69 4.17
C TYR A 367 -25.14 3.97 5.36
N THR A 368 -24.89 4.69 6.45
CA THR A 368 -24.30 4.10 7.65
C THR A 368 -25.18 2.99 8.20
N LEU A 369 -26.50 3.25 8.34
CA LEU A 369 -27.47 2.25 8.77
C LEU A 369 -27.48 1.04 7.82
N LEU A 370 -27.56 1.26 6.51
CA LEU A 370 -27.55 0.20 5.50
C LEU A 370 -26.29 -0.66 5.60
N THR A 371 -25.12 -0.05 5.78
CA THR A 371 -23.86 -0.79 5.88
C THR A 371 -23.76 -1.60 7.17
N ILE A 372 -24.33 -1.13 8.28
CA ILE A 372 -24.44 -1.90 9.53
C ILE A 372 -25.39 -3.08 9.34
N LEU A 373 -26.59 -2.84 8.77
CA LEU A 373 -27.59 -3.89 8.50
C LEU A 373 -27.03 -4.96 7.54
N LEU A 374 -26.34 -4.54 6.49
CA LEU A 374 -25.67 -5.45 5.56
C LEU A 374 -24.55 -6.25 6.25
N SER A 375 -23.76 -5.61 7.11
CA SER A 375 -22.71 -6.30 7.87
C SER A 375 -23.30 -7.34 8.82
N LEU A 376 -24.41 -7.03 9.50
CA LEU A 376 -25.15 -7.98 10.33
C LEU A 376 -25.66 -9.16 9.51
N ALA A 377 -26.26 -8.90 8.34
CA ALA A 377 -26.73 -9.95 7.43
C ALA A 377 -25.58 -10.84 6.93
N ILE A 378 -24.46 -10.25 6.51
CA ILE A 378 -23.27 -11.01 6.08
C ILE A 378 -22.73 -11.87 7.23
N VAL A 379 -22.62 -11.32 8.44
CA VAL A 379 -22.14 -12.08 9.59
C VAL A 379 -23.06 -13.25 9.93
N GLN A 380 -24.37 -13.04 9.85
CA GLN A 380 -25.38 -14.06 10.16
C GLN A 380 -25.45 -15.16 9.08
N TYR A 381 -25.42 -14.79 7.81
CA TYR A 381 -25.75 -15.69 6.69
C TYR A 381 -24.55 -16.08 5.80
N ASN A 382 -23.41 -15.39 5.91
CA ASN A 382 -22.27 -15.58 5.02
C ASN A 382 -20.90 -15.58 5.75
N THR A 383 -20.88 -15.98 7.02
CA THR A 383 -19.63 -16.37 7.69
C THR A 383 -19.29 -17.80 7.28
N ILE A 384 -18.31 -17.98 6.39
CA ILE A 384 -17.88 -19.30 5.91
C ILE A 384 -16.73 -19.82 6.77
N ILE A 385 -16.83 -21.08 7.19
CA ILE A 385 -15.80 -21.77 7.96
C ILE A 385 -15.26 -22.88 7.08
N HIS A 386 -14.06 -22.67 6.53
CA HIS A 386 -13.42 -23.67 5.70
C HIS A 386 -12.91 -24.83 6.57
N PRO A 387 -13.02 -26.11 6.13
CA PRO A 387 -12.53 -27.26 6.88
C PRO A 387 -11.06 -27.11 7.32
N PHE A 388 -10.19 -26.61 6.43
CA PHE A 388 -8.78 -26.38 6.74
C PHE A 388 -8.54 -25.32 7.82
N THR A 389 -9.44 -24.35 8.01
CA THR A 389 -9.28 -23.34 9.07
C THR A 389 -9.37 -23.95 10.46
N LEU A 390 -10.17 -24.99 10.64
CA LEU A 390 -10.33 -25.67 11.93
C LEU A 390 -9.55 -26.99 12.04
N ALA A 391 -9.08 -27.53 10.92
CA ALA A 391 -8.27 -28.73 10.91
C ALA A 391 -6.79 -28.46 11.26
N ASP A 392 -6.29 -27.25 11.01
CA ASP A 392 -4.87 -26.93 11.21
C ASP A 392 -4.67 -25.80 12.23
N ASN A 393 -4.25 -26.19 13.44
CA ASN A 393 -3.96 -25.27 14.54
C ASN A 393 -2.64 -24.50 14.39
N ARG A 394 -1.84 -24.80 13.36
CA ARG A 394 -0.61 -24.05 13.04
C ARG A 394 -0.95 -22.69 12.42
N HIS A 395 -2.16 -22.51 11.91
CA HIS A 395 -2.62 -21.25 11.31
C HIS A 395 -3.21 -20.32 12.36
N TYR A 396 -2.77 -19.06 12.43
CA TYR A 396 -3.33 -18.08 13.38
C TYR A 396 -4.85 -17.89 13.26
N MET A 397 -5.40 -18.06 12.04
CA MET A 397 -6.84 -17.96 11.80
C MET A 397 -7.63 -19.05 12.53
N PHE A 398 -7.03 -20.21 12.81
CA PHE A 398 -7.62 -21.23 13.69
C PHE A 398 -8.02 -20.61 15.03
N TYR A 399 -7.12 -19.87 15.67
CA TYR A 399 -7.36 -19.28 16.99
C TYR A 399 -8.34 -18.12 16.94
N ILE A 400 -8.26 -17.27 15.91
CA ILE A 400 -9.24 -16.19 15.72
C ILE A 400 -10.64 -16.79 15.56
N PHE A 401 -10.80 -17.78 14.68
CA PHE A 401 -12.10 -18.43 14.48
C PHE A 401 -12.57 -19.13 15.74
N ARG A 402 -11.74 -19.99 16.35
CA ARG A 402 -12.08 -20.77 17.54
C ARG A 402 -12.46 -19.90 18.74
N HIS A 403 -11.68 -18.85 19.02
CA HIS A 403 -11.83 -18.08 20.26
C HIS A 403 -12.67 -16.81 20.13
N THR A 404 -12.97 -16.35 18.91
CA THR A 404 -13.82 -15.16 18.69
C THR A 404 -15.06 -15.50 17.87
N ILE A 405 -14.93 -15.77 16.57
CA ILE A 405 -16.04 -15.96 15.63
C ILE A 405 -16.93 -17.14 16.04
N LEU A 406 -16.35 -18.24 16.53
CA LEU A 406 -17.07 -19.46 16.91
C LEU A 406 -17.45 -19.52 18.39
N ARG A 407 -16.98 -18.56 19.20
CA ARG A 407 -17.19 -18.61 20.65
C ARG A 407 -18.66 -18.45 21.05
N SER A 408 -19.35 -17.48 20.46
CA SER A 408 -20.81 -17.36 20.60
C SER A 408 -21.41 -16.52 19.46
N PRO A 409 -22.69 -16.74 19.10
CA PRO A 409 -23.37 -15.90 18.11
C PRO A 409 -23.39 -14.42 18.50
N ALA A 410 -23.55 -14.12 19.79
CA ALA A 410 -23.57 -12.75 20.30
C ALA A 410 -22.21 -12.05 20.13
N ILE A 411 -21.10 -12.74 20.42
CA ILE A 411 -19.75 -12.22 20.18
C ILE A 411 -19.52 -12.02 18.69
N ARG A 412 -19.95 -12.99 17.86
CA ARG A 412 -19.82 -12.88 16.41
C ARG A 412 -20.53 -11.65 15.86
N LEU A 413 -21.76 -11.38 16.31
CA LEU A 413 -22.53 -10.21 15.89
C LEU A 413 -21.94 -8.91 16.44
N SER A 414 -21.38 -8.91 17.65
CA SER A 414 -20.74 -7.71 18.20
C SER A 414 -19.48 -7.29 17.43
N LEU A 415 -18.85 -8.20 16.69
CA LEU A 415 -17.74 -7.88 15.78
C LEU A 415 -18.13 -6.88 14.69
N VAL A 416 -19.43 -6.72 14.36
CA VAL A 416 -19.87 -5.67 13.42
C VAL A 416 -19.47 -4.27 13.88
N ALA A 417 -19.45 -4.02 15.20
CA ALA A 417 -18.95 -2.77 15.75
C ALA A 417 -17.44 -2.58 15.47
N VAL A 418 -16.67 -3.65 15.63
CA VAL A 418 -15.22 -3.66 15.35
C VAL A 418 -14.95 -3.46 13.86
N TYR A 419 -15.69 -4.13 12.97
CA TYR A 419 -15.59 -3.94 11.52
C TYR A 419 -15.93 -2.50 11.11
N THR A 420 -16.99 -1.94 11.69
CA THR A 420 -17.43 -0.57 11.41
C THR A 420 -16.42 0.46 11.88
N ALA A 421 -15.90 0.32 13.10
CA ALA A 421 -14.89 1.22 13.64
C ALA A 421 -13.57 1.14 12.86
N GLY A 422 -13.11 -0.08 12.54
CA GLY A 422 -11.94 -0.30 11.70
C GLY A 422 -12.10 0.34 10.32
N ARG A 423 -13.28 0.18 9.70
CA ARG A 423 -13.60 0.78 8.41
C ARG A 423 -13.50 2.31 8.47
N TRP A 424 -14.10 2.95 9.47
CA TRP A 424 -14.05 4.41 9.61
C TRP A 424 -12.63 4.94 9.78
N LEU A 425 -11.82 4.32 10.65
CA LEU A 425 -10.43 4.74 10.86
C LEU A 425 -9.58 4.60 9.60
N VAL A 426 -9.66 3.43 8.95
CA VAL A 426 -8.90 3.13 7.73
C VAL A 426 -9.30 4.07 6.60
N TRP A 427 -10.59 4.41 6.51
CA TRP A 427 -11.13 5.30 5.49
C TRP A 427 -10.75 6.76 5.73
N ASP A 428 -10.89 7.27 6.95
CA ASP A 428 -10.48 8.63 7.32
C ASP A 428 -8.99 8.87 7.00
N GLN A 429 -8.15 7.86 7.28
CA GLN A 429 -6.74 7.92 6.93
C GLN A 429 -6.49 7.94 5.41
N LEU A 430 -7.27 7.19 4.62
CA LEU A 430 -7.17 7.20 3.16
C LEU A 430 -7.66 8.52 2.56
N ALA A 431 -8.69 9.12 3.15
CA ALA A 431 -9.21 10.43 2.78
C ALA A 431 -8.30 11.58 3.19
N GLY A 432 -7.28 11.35 4.04
CA GLY A 432 -6.24 12.33 4.37
C GLY A 432 -6.49 13.18 5.61
N THR A 433 -7.26 12.68 6.59
CA THR A 433 -7.49 13.28 7.92
C THR A 433 -7.66 14.81 7.90
N SER A 434 -8.85 15.31 7.57
CA SER A 434 -9.17 16.76 7.57
C SER A 434 -9.33 17.36 8.98
N HIS A 435 -9.03 16.59 10.03
CA HIS A 435 -9.38 16.86 11.42
C HIS A 435 -8.38 17.71 12.21
N ALA A 436 -7.38 18.31 11.55
CA ALA A 436 -6.51 19.29 12.18
C ALA A 436 -7.29 20.58 12.49
N THR A 437 -7.85 20.64 13.70
CA THR A 437 -8.27 21.81 14.48
C THR A 437 -8.49 23.09 13.65
N THR A 438 -9.68 23.26 13.09
CA THR A 438 -10.16 24.60 12.70
C THR A 438 -10.34 25.40 14.00
N PRO A 439 -9.61 26.50 14.25
CA PRO A 439 -10.02 27.43 15.29
C PRO A 439 -11.39 27.99 14.90
N ALA A 440 -12.26 28.22 15.88
CA ALA A 440 -13.52 28.89 15.65
C ALA A 440 -13.32 30.17 14.80
N PRO A 441 -14.25 30.49 13.88
CA PRO A 441 -14.14 31.72 13.11
C PRO A 441 -14.03 32.92 14.08
N PRO A 442 -13.11 33.87 13.84
CA PRO A 442 -13.04 35.07 14.66
C PRO A 442 -14.39 35.77 14.57
N THR A 443 -14.98 36.07 15.73
CA THR A 443 -16.14 36.93 15.88
C THR A 443 -15.89 38.24 15.11
N PRO A 444 -16.83 38.71 14.28
CA PRO A 444 -16.64 39.94 13.54
C PRO A 444 -16.71 41.12 14.54
N ASN A 445 -15.55 41.55 15.02
CA ASN A 445 -15.45 42.83 15.69
C ASN A 445 -15.51 43.93 14.62
N THR A 446 -16.63 44.62 14.62
CA THR A 446 -16.91 45.85 13.89
C THR A 446 -15.79 46.87 14.12
N THR A 447 -15.04 47.22 13.09
CA THR A 447 -14.41 48.54 12.95
C THR A 447 -13.96 48.69 11.49
N THR A 448 -14.79 49.39 10.73
CA THR A 448 -14.49 49.97 9.42
C THR A 448 -13.25 50.86 9.49
N PRO A 449 -12.29 50.73 8.56
CA PRO A 449 -11.40 51.83 8.20
C PRO A 449 -11.85 52.47 6.88
N GLU A 450 -12.01 53.79 6.91
CA GLU A 450 -12.21 54.65 5.73
C GLU A 450 -11.06 54.52 4.72
N PRO A 451 -11.32 54.78 3.42
CA PRO A 451 -10.27 54.82 2.41
C PRO A 451 -9.64 56.22 2.37
N ASN A 452 -8.31 56.29 2.45
CA ASN A 452 -7.59 57.49 2.02
C ASN A 452 -6.54 57.10 0.95
N PRO A 453 -6.50 57.80 -0.20
CA PRO A 453 -5.62 57.46 -1.31
C PRO A 453 -4.31 58.24 -1.21
N LYS A 454 -3.16 57.59 -1.46
CA LYS A 454 -1.97 58.20 -2.09
C LYS A 454 -0.85 57.19 -2.36
N ALA A 455 -0.39 57.28 -3.60
CA ALA A 455 0.85 56.84 -4.25
C ALA A 455 2.07 56.47 -3.38
N ASP A 456 2.85 55.45 -3.76
CA ASP A 456 4.07 55.62 -4.60
C ASP A 456 4.85 54.28 -4.83
N THR A 457 5.33 54.14 -6.07
CA THR A 457 6.47 53.43 -6.70
C THR A 457 7.30 52.35 -5.95
N PRO A 458 7.74 51.25 -6.62
CA PRO A 458 8.50 50.17 -5.99
C PRO A 458 10.02 50.45 -5.95
N GLU A 459 10.61 50.44 -4.75
CA GLU A 459 12.07 50.34 -4.58
C GLU A 459 12.52 48.91 -4.25
N GLY A 460 13.59 48.49 -4.92
CA GLY A 460 14.11 47.13 -4.90
C GLY A 460 14.79 46.73 -3.60
N GLY A 461 14.38 45.57 -3.07
CA GLY A 461 15.14 44.78 -2.10
C GLY A 461 15.84 43.61 -2.80
N LYS A 462 17.16 43.50 -2.59
CA LYS A 462 18.01 42.39 -3.06
C LYS A 462 17.49 41.04 -2.53
N PRO A 463 17.62 39.92 -3.28
CA PRO A 463 17.33 38.61 -2.73
C PRO A 463 18.44 38.21 -1.75
N GLU A 464 18.10 38.03 -0.48
CA GLU A 464 18.95 37.32 0.46
C GLU A 464 19.09 35.87 0.03
N THR A 465 20.31 35.51 -0.34
CA THR A 465 20.75 34.14 -0.64
C THR A 465 20.73 33.29 0.63
N ASP A 466 19.59 32.64 0.90
CA ASP A 466 19.47 31.55 1.88
C ASP A 466 20.30 30.34 1.39
N THR A 467 21.59 30.36 1.72
CA THR A 467 22.58 29.39 1.28
C THR A 467 22.90 28.41 2.42
N LEU A 468 21.89 27.75 2.99
CA LEU A 468 22.12 26.67 3.97
C LEU A 468 21.04 25.56 3.81
N LEU A 469 21.49 24.43 3.25
CA LEU A 469 20.82 23.12 3.04
C LEU A 469 20.12 22.88 1.67
N PRO A 470 20.87 22.53 0.60
CA PRO A 470 20.29 22.09 -0.68
C PRO A 470 19.79 20.64 -0.75
N PHE A 471 19.95 19.80 0.28
CA PHE A 471 19.90 18.33 0.12
C PHE A 471 18.73 17.61 0.84
N LEU A 472 17.66 18.34 1.13
CA LEU A 472 16.35 17.74 1.37
C LEU A 472 15.38 18.52 0.49
N ASP A 473 15.04 17.98 -0.66
CA ASP A 473 14.04 18.60 -1.53
C ASP A 473 12.61 18.35 -0.98
N ALA A 474 12.42 18.77 0.27
CA ALA A 474 11.13 19.08 0.87
C ALA A 474 10.71 20.48 0.38
N SER A 475 10.84 20.73 -0.92
CA SER A 475 10.22 21.89 -1.55
C SER A 475 8.72 21.87 -1.20
N PRO A 476 8.09 23.04 -0.94
CA PRO A 476 6.66 23.10 -0.60
C PRO A 476 5.78 22.38 -1.62
N THR A 477 6.25 22.25 -2.86
CA THR A 477 5.68 21.46 -3.96
C THR A 477 5.67 19.95 -3.71
N SER A 478 6.75 19.35 -3.20
CA SER A 478 6.83 17.89 -2.95
C SER A 478 5.95 17.47 -1.76
N LYS A 479 5.89 18.31 -0.72
CA LYS A 479 4.99 18.08 0.43
C LYS A 479 3.52 18.07 0.02
N GLN A 480 3.07 19.07 -0.76
CA GLN A 480 1.67 19.18 -1.17
C GLN A 480 1.23 18.04 -2.11
N ALA A 481 2.12 17.53 -2.97
CA ALA A 481 1.83 16.37 -3.80
C ALA A 481 1.73 15.08 -2.97
N SER A 482 2.59 14.91 -1.96
CA SER A 482 2.59 13.74 -1.08
C SER A 482 1.38 13.66 -0.14
N SER A 483 0.76 14.80 0.20
CA SER A 483 -0.41 14.89 1.07
C SER A 483 -1.75 14.82 0.33
N SER A 484 -1.76 14.79 -1.00
CA SER A 484 -3.01 14.72 -1.77
C SER A 484 -3.67 13.34 -1.61
N PRO A 485 -4.96 13.28 -1.21
CA PRO A 485 -5.73 12.04 -1.22
C PRO A 485 -5.88 11.49 -2.64
N PRO A 486 -6.10 10.17 -2.80
CA PRO A 486 -6.36 9.58 -4.11
C PRO A 486 -7.71 10.07 -4.69
N PRO A 487 -7.87 10.06 -6.03
CA PRO A 487 -9.17 10.30 -6.68
C PRO A 487 -10.19 9.21 -6.35
N THR A 488 -11.48 9.55 -6.34
CA THR A 488 -12.59 8.62 -6.11
C THR A 488 -12.54 7.39 -7.03
N SER A 489 -12.24 7.57 -8.31
CA SER A 489 -12.08 6.45 -9.26
C SER A 489 -11.00 5.45 -8.84
N THR A 490 -9.90 5.93 -8.26
CA THR A 490 -8.79 5.08 -7.81
C THR A 490 -9.21 4.25 -6.60
N ALA A 491 -9.94 4.84 -5.66
CA ALA A 491 -10.45 4.15 -4.48
C ALA A 491 -11.56 3.15 -4.85
N LEU A 492 -12.45 3.50 -5.78
CA LEU A 492 -13.49 2.62 -6.32
C LEU A 492 -12.88 1.38 -6.98
N LEU A 493 -11.88 1.56 -7.85
CA LEU A 493 -11.20 0.44 -8.50
C LEU A 493 -10.41 -0.41 -7.51
N TRP A 494 -9.80 0.20 -6.48
CA TRP A 494 -9.13 -0.53 -5.41
C TRP A 494 -10.11 -1.39 -4.61
N LEU A 495 -11.27 -0.85 -4.23
CA LEU A 495 -12.32 -1.60 -3.54
C LEU A 495 -12.88 -2.74 -4.39
N LEU A 496 -13.17 -2.48 -5.67
CA LEU A 496 -13.66 -3.50 -6.60
C LEU A 496 -12.65 -4.64 -6.76
N THR A 497 -11.38 -4.30 -6.98
CA THR A 497 -10.30 -5.29 -7.14
C THR A 497 -10.09 -6.10 -5.86
N THR A 498 -10.12 -5.44 -4.72
CA THR A 498 -10.02 -6.07 -3.40
C THR A 498 -11.18 -7.06 -3.20
N ALA A 499 -12.42 -6.64 -3.47
CA ALA A 499 -13.61 -7.47 -3.38
C ALA A 499 -13.51 -8.70 -4.28
N LEU A 500 -13.15 -8.53 -5.55
CA LEU A 500 -12.97 -9.64 -6.48
C LEU A 500 -11.87 -10.61 -6.04
N SER A 501 -10.77 -10.10 -5.46
CA SER A 501 -9.66 -10.95 -5.00
C SER A 501 -9.96 -11.74 -3.73
N LEU A 502 -10.83 -11.23 -2.84
CA LEU A 502 -11.08 -11.82 -1.53
C LEU A 502 -12.39 -12.62 -1.47
N ILE A 503 -13.46 -12.13 -2.10
CA ILE A 503 -14.78 -12.77 -2.01
C ILE A 503 -14.75 -14.17 -2.64
N THR A 504 -13.94 -14.37 -3.67
CA THR A 504 -13.84 -15.67 -4.36
C THR A 504 -13.01 -16.70 -3.59
N ALA A 505 -12.31 -16.30 -2.52
CA ALA A 505 -11.49 -17.20 -1.71
C ALA A 505 -12.34 -17.79 -0.55
N PRO A 506 -12.53 -19.11 -0.49
CA PRO A 506 -13.26 -19.73 0.63
C PRO A 506 -12.46 -19.66 1.94
N LEU A 507 -11.16 -19.94 1.86
CA LEU A 507 -10.24 -19.97 2.98
C LEU A 507 -9.85 -18.56 3.41
N VAL A 508 -9.80 -18.30 4.71
CA VAL A 508 -9.37 -17.03 5.27
C VAL A 508 -7.94 -17.18 5.78
N GLU A 509 -7.02 -16.41 5.21
CA GLU A 509 -5.61 -16.36 5.63
C GLU A 509 -5.05 -14.95 5.48
N PRO A 510 -4.17 -14.48 6.39
CA PRO A 510 -3.56 -13.16 6.32
C PRO A 510 -2.87 -12.86 4.99
N ARG A 511 -2.32 -13.89 4.32
CA ARG A 511 -1.60 -13.74 3.06
C ARG A 511 -2.47 -13.28 1.89
N TYR A 512 -3.78 -13.56 1.90
CA TYR A 512 -4.71 -13.08 0.87
C TYR A 512 -4.91 -11.56 0.92
N PHE A 513 -4.67 -10.95 2.09
CA PHE A 513 -4.79 -9.51 2.28
C PHE A 513 -3.53 -8.71 1.91
N ILE A 514 -2.45 -9.37 1.48
CA ILE A 514 -1.17 -8.70 1.13
C ILE A 514 -1.39 -7.63 0.05
N LEU A 515 -1.85 -8.00 -1.15
CA LEU A 515 -2.03 -7.03 -2.23
C LEU A 515 -3.08 -5.95 -1.89
N PRO A 516 -4.27 -6.29 -1.33
CA PRO A 516 -5.20 -5.28 -0.83
C PRO A 516 -4.54 -4.24 0.08
N TRP A 517 -3.75 -4.68 1.07
CA TRP A 517 -3.10 -3.80 2.02
C TRP A 517 -1.95 -3.01 1.39
N VAL A 518 -1.13 -3.62 0.54
CA VAL A 518 -0.03 -2.95 -0.16
C VAL A 518 -0.55 -1.81 -1.03
N PHE A 519 -1.60 -2.04 -1.82
CA PHE A 519 -2.17 -0.98 -2.66
C PHE A 519 -2.88 0.09 -1.82
N TYR A 520 -3.56 -0.27 -0.74
CA TYR A 520 -4.05 0.72 0.23
C TYR A 520 -2.90 1.59 0.76
N ARG A 521 -1.81 0.96 1.22
CA ARG A 521 -0.67 1.64 1.83
C ARG A 521 0.06 2.58 0.88
N LEU A 522 0.13 2.24 -0.42
CA LEU A 522 0.66 3.12 -1.46
C LEU A 522 -0.19 4.38 -1.67
N LEU A 523 -1.51 4.27 -1.46
CA LEU A 523 -2.47 5.36 -1.64
C LEU A 523 -2.62 6.25 -0.41
N VAL A 524 -2.24 5.80 0.78
CA VAL A 524 -2.29 6.61 2.01
C VAL A 524 -1.48 7.90 1.83
N PRO A 525 -2.09 9.09 2.00
CA PRO A 525 -1.39 10.37 1.89
C PRO A 525 -0.44 10.60 3.08
N ALA A 526 0.66 11.32 2.82
CA ALA A 526 1.57 11.77 3.86
C ALA A 526 0.87 12.76 4.80
N TRP A 527 1.21 12.74 6.09
CA TRP A 527 0.69 13.75 7.01
C TRP A 527 1.36 15.09 6.76
N CYS A 528 0.57 16.16 6.67
CA CYS A 528 1.08 17.51 6.81
C CYS A 528 0.40 18.15 8.01
N VAL A 529 1.17 18.55 9.03
CA VAL A 529 0.68 19.43 10.09
C VAL A 529 0.58 20.82 9.47
N SER A 530 -0.63 21.39 9.42
CA SER A 530 -0.87 22.72 8.87
C SER A 530 -0.04 23.78 9.61
N ASP A 531 0.70 24.60 8.86
CA ASP A 531 1.61 25.63 9.39
C ASP A 531 0.90 26.76 10.17
N THR A 532 -0.44 26.83 10.12
CA THR A 532 -1.24 27.92 10.69
C THR A 532 -1.49 27.84 12.19
N THR A 533 -1.34 26.67 12.84
CA THR A 533 -1.77 26.49 14.24
C THR A 533 -0.72 26.88 15.29
N PHE A 534 0.52 27.20 14.90
CA PHE A 534 1.63 27.34 15.88
C PHE A 534 2.55 28.56 15.69
N LEU A 535 2.23 29.50 14.79
CA LEU A 535 2.97 30.78 14.68
C LEU A 535 2.85 31.68 15.93
N ALA A 536 2.12 31.26 16.97
CA ALA A 536 2.00 31.98 18.24
C ALA A 536 2.98 31.51 19.34
N GLY A 537 3.87 30.53 19.09
CA GLY A 537 4.64 29.89 20.16
C GLY A 537 6.15 29.79 19.95
N SER A 538 6.87 30.87 20.24
CA SER A 538 8.29 30.94 20.66
C SER A 538 9.36 30.26 19.77
N GLU A 539 10.27 31.09 19.24
CA GLU A 539 11.56 30.68 18.69
C GLU A 539 12.41 29.93 19.73
N ALA A 540 12.25 28.60 19.82
CA ALA A 540 13.10 27.77 20.64
C ALA A 540 14.50 27.61 20.01
N LYS A 541 15.44 28.53 20.29
CA LYS A 541 16.86 28.35 19.96
C LYS A 541 17.46 27.16 20.71
N GLY A 542 18.24 26.32 20.02
CA GLY A 542 19.00 25.19 20.58
C GLY A 542 18.59 23.80 20.04
N ARG A 543 19.13 22.73 20.66
CA ARG A 543 18.93 21.31 20.25
C ARG A 543 17.44 20.90 20.22
N ARG A 544 16.60 21.54 21.04
CA ARG A 544 15.13 21.43 20.98
C ARG A 544 14.59 21.98 19.66
N GLY A 545 15.00 23.18 19.23
CA GLY A 545 14.59 23.78 17.96
C GLY A 545 14.93 22.93 16.73
N TRP A 546 16.08 22.24 16.75
CA TRP A 546 16.44 21.28 15.69
C TRP A 546 15.49 20.07 15.67
N LEU A 547 15.21 19.46 16.83
CA LEU A 547 14.24 18.35 16.93
C LEU A 547 12.84 18.77 16.45
N TRP A 548 12.43 20.00 16.77
CA TRP A 548 11.19 20.62 16.30
C TRP A 548 11.18 20.87 14.79
N THR A 549 12.29 21.32 14.22
CA THR A 549 12.43 21.56 12.77
C THR A 549 12.42 20.25 11.97
N VAL A 550 13.03 19.19 12.50
CA VAL A 550 12.98 17.83 11.92
C VAL A 550 11.56 17.26 11.97
N ARG A 551 10.84 17.43 13.09
CA ARG A 551 9.42 17.04 13.22
C ARG A 551 8.48 17.73 12.22
N ARG A 552 8.79 18.96 11.78
CA ARG A 552 8.02 19.67 10.72
C ARG A 552 8.34 19.18 9.29
N LYS A 553 9.43 18.44 9.09
CA LYS A 553 9.87 17.97 7.77
C LYS A 553 9.66 16.47 7.55
N VAL A 554 9.40 15.70 8.62
CA VAL A 554 9.32 14.23 8.60
C VAL A 554 8.00 13.75 9.19
N ASP A 555 7.26 12.91 8.46
CA ASP A 555 6.10 12.19 8.99
C ASP A 555 6.56 11.09 9.95
N VAL A 556 6.55 11.39 11.25
CA VAL A 556 7.02 10.49 12.32
C VAL A 556 6.21 9.19 12.37
N ARG A 557 4.97 9.17 11.88
CA ARG A 557 4.12 7.97 11.86
C ARG A 557 4.74 6.86 11.03
N LEU A 558 5.51 7.21 9.99
CA LEU A 558 6.22 6.26 9.15
C LEU A 558 7.30 5.49 9.92
N VAL A 559 8.02 6.19 10.81
CA VAL A 559 9.03 5.56 11.67
C VAL A 559 8.36 4.70 12.75
N LEU A 560 7.24 5.17 13.32
CA LEU A 560 6.46 4.38 14.27
C LEU A 560 5.88 3.11 13.62
N GLU A 561 5.46 3.19 12.35
CA GLU A 561 5.05 2.03 11.56
C GLU A 561 6.21 1.04 11.37
N THR A 562 7.42 1.51 11.08
CA THR A 562 8.62 0.66 11.04
C THR A 562 8.82 -0.07 12.37
N VAL A 563 8.76 0.65 13.51
CA VAL A 563 8.92 0.06 14.84
C VAL A 563 7.81 -0.94 15.15
N TRP A 564 6.57 -0.63 14.79
CA TRP A 564 5.41 -1.50 14.96
C TRP A 564 5.58 -2.82 14.21
N PHE A 565 5.99 -2.76 12.94
CA PHE A 565 6.25 -3.95 12.14
C PHE A 565 7.44 -4.75 12.64
N VAL A 566 8.53 -4.11 13.06
CA VAL A 566 9.66 -4.83 13.69
C VAL A 566 9.18 -5.56 14.95
N GLY A 567 8.37 -4.91 15.80
CA GLY A 567 7.80 -5.54 17.00
C GLY A 567 6.94 -6.76 16.69
N ILE A 568 6.02 -6.65 15.71
CA ILE A 568 5.18 -7.78 15.27
C ILE A 568 6.03 -8.89 14.66
N ASN A 569 7.01 -8.56 13.81
CA ASN A 569 7.90 -9.53 13.20
C ASN A 569 8.69 -10.30 14.26
N VAL A 570 9.34 -9.61 15.20
CA VAL A 570 10.08 -10.26 16.30
C VAL A 570 9.16 -11.19 17.09
N GLY A 571 7.95 -10.75 17.44
CA GLY A 571 6.98 -11.57 18.16
C GLY A 571 6.53 -12.81 17.38
N THR A 572 6.15 -12.65 16.11
CA THR A 572 5.67 -13.75 15.25
C THR A 572 6.79 -14.73 14.91
N MET A 573 7.99 -14.24 14.61
CA MET A 573 9.19 -15.06 14.39
C MET A 573 9.58 -15.84 15.63
N TYR A 574 9.51 -15.21 16.81
CA TYR A 574 9.77 -15.88 18.08
C TYR A 574 8.77 -17.02 18.32
N MET A 575 7.48 -16.75 18.11
CA MET A 575 6.44 -17.77 18.23
C MET A 575 6.66 -18.92 17.25
N PHE A 576 7.03 -18.63 16.00
CA PHE A 576 7.29 -19.64 14.98
C PHE A 576 8.48 -20.55 15.33
N LEU A 577 9.59 -19.98 15.78
CA LEU A 577 10.81 -20.75 16.05
C LEU A 577 10.77 -21.51 17.39
N TRP A 578 10.13 -20.96 18.42
CA TRP A 578 10.24 -21.50 19.80
C TRP A 578 8.91 -21.90 20.43
N ARG A 579 7.78 -21.62 19.79
CA ARG A 579 6.44 -21.99 20.30
C ARG A 579 5.68 -22.84 19.29
N GLY A 580 6.32 -23.92 18.84
CA GLY A 580 5.65 -24.97 18.07
C GLY A 580 4.44 -25.51 18.84
N PHE A 581 3.32 -25.67 18.13
CA PHE A 581 2.09 -26.20 18.70
C PHE A 581 2.05 -27.72 18.54
N TYR A 582 1.92 -28.42 19.66
CA TYR A 582 1.82 -29.88 19.69
C TYR A 582 0.40 -30.26 20.10
N TRP A 583 -0.33 -30.95 19.22
CA TRP A 583 -1.63 -31.49 19.58
C TRP A 583 -1.45 -32.78 20.36
N ARG A 584 -2.06 -32.87 21.54
CA ARG A 584 -2.05 -34.10 22.34
C ARG A 584 -3.35 -34.86 22.10
N GLY A 585 -3.24 -36.15 21.82
CA GLY A 585 -4.36 -37.07 21.70
C GLY A 585 -5.04 -37.31 23.04
N GLU A 586 -6.13 -38.09 23.03
CA GLU A 586 -6.86 -38.49 24.24
C GLU A 586 -6.00 -39.30 25.23
N ASP A 587 -4.97 -39.96 24.71
CA ASP A 587 -3.94 -40.68 25.46
C ASP A 587 -2.85 -39.76 26.03
N GLY A 588 -2.90 -38.46 25.76
CA GLY A 588 -1.90 -37.48 26.16
C GLY A 588 -0.62 -37.51 25.31
N GLY A 589 -0.52 -38.42 24.34
CA GLY A 589 0.57 -38.52 23.37
C GLY A 589 0.49 -37.43 22.32
N VAL A 590 1.63 -37.03 21.73
CA VAL A 590 1.60 -36.03 20.67
C VAL A 590 1.15 -36.68 19.36
N VAL A 591 0.05 -36.19 18.79
CA VAL A 591 -0.49 -36.68 17.50
C VAL A 591 0.53 -36.42 16.39
N ASP A 592 0.70 -37.39 15.48
CA ASP A 592 1.67 -37.38 14.37
C ASP A 592 3.13 -37.13 14.79
N GLY A 593 3.48 -37.45 16.05
CA GLY A 593 4.83 -37.22 16.58
C GLY A 593 5.18 -35.73 16.71
N GLY A 594 4.18 -34.84 16.68
CA GLY A 594 4.37 -33.40 16.75
C GLY A 594 4.69 -32.71 15.43
N ARG A 595 4.35 -33.36 14.30
CA ARG A 595 4.54 -32.85 12.94
C ARG A 595 3.30 -32.11 12.41
#